data_AF-A0A438CBX6-F1
#
_entry.id   AF-A0A438CBX6-F1
#
_cell.length_a   1.000
_cell.length_b   1.000
_cell.length_c   1.000
_cell.angle_alpha   90.00
_cell.angle_beta   90.00
_cell.angle_gamma   90.00
#
_symmetry.space_group_name_H-M   'P 1'
#
loop_
_entity.id
_entity.type
_entity.pdbx_description
1 polymer ?
#
loop_
_entity_poly.entity_id
_entity_poly.type
_entity_poly.pdbx_seq_one_letter_code
_entity_poly.pdbx_strand_id
1 'polypeptide(L)' 'MKKKCQGTTRAKRQQLQALRSKFEMLRMKSRESVTDYFSRTMVIVNKMRIHDDKTEDVLIVEKILRSLTPNFNLLSIL' A
#
# COMPACT_ATOMS: atom_id res chain seq x y z
N MET A 1 -4.06 -31.95 -18.43
CA MET A 1 -4.96 -31.17 -17.56
C MET A 1 -4.21 -29.92 -17.05
N LYS A 2 -4.42 -28.72 -17.63
CA LYS A 2 -3.68 -27.48 -17.25
C LYS A 2 -4.54 -26.20 -17.16
N LYS A 3 -5.87 -26.29 -17.13
CA LYS A 3 -6.75 -25.09 -17.19
C LYS A 3 -7.21 -24.53 -15.84
N LYS A 4 -7.13 -25.28 -14.72
CA LYS A 4 -7.68 -24.83 -13.42
C LYS A 4 -6.74 -23.90 -12.63
N CYS A 5 -5.42 -24.11 -12.70
CA CYS A 5 -4.43 -23.31 -11.96
C CYS A 5 -4.15 -21.92 -12.57
N GLN A 6 -4.50 -21.71 -13.84
CA GLN A 6 -4.26 -20.43 -14.51
C GLN A 6 -5.28 -19.36 -14.07
N GLY A 7 -6.53 -19.76 -13.81
CA GLY A 7 -7.57 -18.88 -13.28
C GLY A 7 -7.25 -18.35 -11.89
N THR A 8 -6.73 -19.21 -11.01
CA THR A 8 -6.31 -18.80 -9.65
C THR A 8 -5.09 -17.89 -9.68
N THR A 9 -4.13 -18.15 -10.57
CA THR A 9 -2.94 -17.28 -10.74
C THR A 9 -3.32 -15.90 -11.30
N ARG A 10 -4.22 -15.84 -12.29
CA ARG A 10 -4.71 -14.58 -12.84
C ARG A 10 -5.50 -13.77 -11.80
N ALA A 11 -6.36 -14.42 -11.03
CA ALA A 11 -7.12 -13.77 -9.97
C ALA A 11 -6.19 -13.18 -8.89
N LYS A 12 -5.18 -13.93 -8.45
CA LYS A 12 -4.15 -13.43 -7.50
C LYS A 12 -3.43 -12.19 -8.03
N ARG A 13 -3.01 -12.20 -9.31
CA ARG A 13 -2.37 -11.02 -9.94
C ARG A 13 -3.28 -9.80 -9.98
N GLN A 14 -4.56 -9.98 -10.35
CA GLN A 14 -5.53 -8.89 -10.38
C GLN A 14 -5.79 -8.30 -9.00
N GLN A 15 -5.92 -9.16 -7.97
CA GLN A 15 -6.06 -8.72 -6.58
C GLN A 15 -4.84 -7.93 -6.11
N LEU A 16 -3.63 -8.43 -6.40
CA LEU A 16 -2.40 -7.73 -6.05
C LEU A 16 -2.30 -6.36 -6.74
N GLN A 17 -2.66 -6.28 -8.01
CA GLN A 17 -2.67 -5.02 -8.75
C GLN A 17 -3.67 -4.02 -8.15
N ALA A 18 -4.87 -4.47 -7.78
CA ALA A 18 -5.85 -3.62 -7.12
C ALA A 18 -5.36 -3.09 -5.76
N LEU A 19 -4.65 -3.91 -4.99
CA LEU A 19 -4.03 -3.50 -3.73
C LEU A 19 -2.93 -2.46 -3.94
N ARG A 20 -2.07 -2.64 -4.94
CA ARG A 20 -1.03 -1.66 -5.32
C ARG A 20 -1.64 -0.32 -5.71
N SER A 21 -2.66 -0.31 -6.56
CA SER A 21 -3.36 0.93 -6.92
C SER A 21 -4.01 1.59 -5.69
N LYS A 22 -4.58 0.80 -4.77
CA LYS A 22 -5.13 1.33 -3.51
C LYS A 22 -4.05 1.94 -2.63
N PHE A 23 -2.87 1.33 -2.56
CA PHE A 23 -1.71 1.84 -1.83
C PHE A 23 -1.19 3.15 -2.45
N GLU A 24 -1.04 3.21 -3.76
CA GLU A 24 -0.60 4.41 -4.50
C GLU A 24 -1.54 5.61 -4.28
N MET A 25 -2.85 5.37 -4.32
CA MET A 25 -3.87 6.39 -4.07
C MET A 25 -4.06 6.72 -2.59
N LEU A 26 -3.47 5.94 -1.67
CA LEU A 26 -3.61 6.17 -0.24
C LEU A 26 -3.00 7.52 0.15
N ARG A 27 -3.80 8.33 0.83
CA ARG A 27 -3.44 9.63 1.40
C ARG A 27 -4.08 9.76 2.78
N MET A 28 -3.42 10.50 3.66
CA MET A 28 -3.98 10.87 4.96
C MET A 28 -5.18 11.79 4.73
N LYS A 29 -6.31 11.50 5.39
CA LYS A 29 -7.51 12.32 5.30
C LYS A 29 -7.41 13.55 6.21
N SER A 30 -8.21 14.58 5.91
CA SER A 30 -8.40 15.70 6.84
C SER A 30 -8.95 15.17 8.17
N ARG A 31 -8.32 15.55 9.28
CA ARG A 31 -8.63 15.13 10.66
C ARG A 31 -8.38 13.65 11.00
N GLU A 32 -7.76 12.89 10.10
CA GLU A 32 -7.26 11.55 10.44
C GLU A 32 -6.03 11.67 11.35
N SER A 33 -5.88 10.81 12.36
CA SER A 33 -4.66 10.76 13.16
C SER A 33 -3.55 10.03 12.38
N VAL A 34 -2.28 10.33 12.70
CA VAL A 34 -1.14 9.62 12.10
C VAL A 34 -1.21 8.12 12.38
N THR A 35 -1.64 7.72 13.58
CA THR A 35 -1.78 6.31 13.98
C THR A 35 -2.88 5.59 13.18
N ASP A 36 -4.02 6.25 12.95
CA ASP A 36 -5.11 5.68 12.13
C ASP A 36 -4.67 5.53 10.67
N TYR A 37 -3.97 6.54 10.16
CA TYR A 37 -3.41 6.52 8.82
C TYR A 37 -2.39 5.39 8.64
N PHE A 38 -1.47 5.25 9.59
CA PHE A 38 -0.49 4.18 9.63
C PHE A 38 -1.17 2.80 9.66
N SER A 39 -2.17 2.63 10.53
CA SER A 39 -2.92 1.37 10.64
C SER A 39 -3.60 0.98 9.33
N ARG A 40 -4.26 1.93 8.65
CA ARG A 40 -4.85 1.71 7.32
C ARG A 40 -3.81 1.34 6.26
N THR A 41 -2.63 1.96 6.31
CA THR A 41 -1.52 1.66 5.41
C THR A 41 -1.05 0.22 5.62
N MET A 42 -0.82 -0.19 6.87
CA MET A 42 -0.40 -1.54 7.22
C MET A 42 -1.41 -2.62 6.83
N VAL A 43 -2.72 -2.33 6.91
CA VAL A 43 -3.76 -3.25 6.42
C VAL A 43 -3.60 -3.54 4.91
N ILE A 44 -3.23 -2.55 4.10
CA ILE A 44 -3.01 -2.75 2.66
C ILE A 44 -1.70 -3.50 2.41
N VAL A 45 -0.62 -3.09 3.07
CA VAL A 45 0.71 -3.72 2.96
C VAL A 45 0.65 -5.21 3.34
N ASN A 46 -0.01 -5.54 4.45
CA ASN A 46 -0.15 -6.93 4.88
C ASN A 46 -0.92 -7.76 3.85
N LYS A 47 -1.97 -7.19 3.24
CA LYS A 47 -2.68 -7.85 2.15
C LYS A 47 -1.81 -8.03 0.92
N MET A 48 -0.93 -7.08 0.58
CA MET A 48 0.03 -7.23 -0.52
C MET A 48 1.03 -8.36 -0.23
N ARG A 49 1.58 -8.42 0.99
CA ARG A 49 2.53 -9.45 1.43
C ARG A 49 1.96 -10.86 1.39
N ILE A 50 0.68 -11.03 1.75
CA ILE A 50 -0.03 -12.32 1.61
C ILE A 50 -0.08 -12.80 0.15
N HIS A 51 -0.02 -11.87 -0.82
CA HIS A 51 0.04 -12.17 -2.25
C HIS A 51 1.48 -12.13 -2.80
N ASP A 52 2.47 -12.45 -1.95
CA ASP A 52 3.90 -12.53 -2.29
C ASP A 52 4.52 -11.21 -2.78
N ASP A 53 3.94 -10.07 -2.40
CA ASP A 53 4.55 -8.77 -2.66
C ASP A 53 5.73 -8.52 -1.72
N LYS A 54 6.86 -8.11 -2.30
CA LYS A 54 8.13 -7.86 -1.59
C LYS A 54 8.40 -6.37 -1.36
N THR A 55 7.36 -5.53 -1.33
CA THR A 55 7.53 -4.11 -1.04
C THR A 55 8.31 -3.95 0.26
N GLU A 56 9.46 -3.29 0.13
CA GLU A 56 10.41 -3.06 1.22
C GLU A 56 9.83 -2.06 2.23
N ASP A 57 10.19 -2.22 3.50
CA ASP A 57 9.75 -1.32 4.57
C ASP A 57 10.14 0.14 4.30
N VAL A 58 11.30 0.38 3.68
CA VAL A 58 11.76 1.72 3.30
C VAL A 58 10.75 2.40 2.36
N LEU A 59 10.27 1.71 1.34
CA LEU A 59 9.28 2.25 0.39
C LEU A 59 7.94 2.54 1.08
N ILE A 60 7.57 1.73 2.07
CA ILE A 60 6.35 1.95 2.86
C ILE A 60 6.48 3.20 3.71
N VAL A 61 7.61 3.37 4.40
CA VAL A 61 7.91 4.55 5.22
C VAL A 61 7.96 5.81 4.36
N GLU A 62 8.68 5.79 3.24
CA GLU A 62 8.73 6.91 2.30
C GLU A 62 7.34 7.31 1.81
N LYS A 63 6.51 6.32 1.43
CA LYS A 63 5.13 6.56 1.01
C LYS A 63 4.32 7.21 2.13
N ILE A 64 4.41 6.70 3.36
CA ILE A 64 3.70 7.27 4.52
C ILE A 64 4.11 8.73 4.68
N LEU A 65 5.41 9.02 4.78
CA LEU A 65 5.93 10.38 4.97
C LEU A 65 5.46 11.34 3.86
N ARG A 66 5.51 10.94 2.58
CA ARG A 66 5.05 11.74 1.43
C ARG A 66 3.53 11.98 1.39
N SER A 67 2.76 11.23 2.16
CA SER A 67 1.30 11.25 2.14
C SER A 67 0.65 11.70 3.45
N LEU A 68 1.47 12.02 4.45
CA LEU A 68 1.06 12.84 5.58
C LEU A 68 0.65 14.23 5.08
N THR A 69 -0.30 14.86 5.77
CA THR A 69 -0.73 16.22 5.45
C THR A 69 0.43 17.22 5.64
N PRO A 70 0.41 18.39 4.94
CA PRO A 70 1.51 19.37 4.94
C PRO A 70 1.95 19.89 6.31
N ASN A 71 1.16 19.66 7.38
CA ASN A 71 1.58 19.95 8.75
C ASN A 71 2.82 19.13 9.18
N PHE A 72 3.14 18.05 8.46
CA PHE A 72 4.33 17.21 8.63
C PHE A 72 5.22 17.24 7.39
N ASN A 73 5.37 18.41 6.74
CA ASN A 73 6.24 18.55 5.58
C ASN A 73 7.72 18.48 5.99
N LEU A 74 8.24 17.27 6.19
CA LEU A 74 9.67 17.02 6.40
C LEU A 74 10.44 16.88 5.08
N LEU A 75 9.78 16.97 3.92
CA LEU A 75 10.35 16.62 2.61
C LEU A 75 10.32 17.76 1.58
N SER A 76 10.31 19.03 1.99
CA SER A 76 10.54 20.15 1.04
C SER A 76 12.01 20.54 0.87
N ILE A 77 12.99 19.78 1.35
CA ILE A 77 14.41 20.02 1.06
C ILE A 77 15.16 18.68 0.94
N LEU A 78 15.14 18.07 -0.25
CA LEU A 78 16.31 17.50 -0.93
C LEU A 78 16.00 17.27 -2.41
#